data_AF-A0A5C7XH64-F1
#
_entry.id   AF-A0A5C7XH64-F1
#
_cell.length_a   1.000
_cell.length_b   1.000
_cell.length_c   1.000
_cell.angle_alpha   90.00
_cell.angle_beta   90.00
_cell.angle_gamma   90.00
#
_symmetry.space_group_name_H-M   'P 1'
#
loop_
_entity.id
_entity.type
_entity.pdbx_description
1 polymer ?
#
loop_
_entity_poly.entity_id
_entity_poly.type
_entity_poly.pdbx_seq_one_letter_code
_entity_poly.pdbx_strand_id
1 'polypeptide(L)'
;ALQGLDKAETKAKYGDEQFMQWRRSYDTPPPPIEKGSTYSQDGDPRYADIGGGPLTECLADVVARFVPYFEETVVPDLKAGKTVLIVAHGNSLRALVKYLDGMSDEAVVGLNIPTGIPLRYDLDGDLKPQVAGGTYLDPEAAAAGAAAVASQGAK
;
A
#
# COMPACT_ATOMS: atom_id res chain seq x y z
N ALA A 1 9.21 -10.14 13.71
CA ALA A 1 7.87 -9.92 13.14
C ALA A 1 7.14 -8.80 13.88
N LEU A 2 6.28 -8.04 13.18
CA LEU A 2 5.38 -7.03 13.75
C LEU A 2 3.90 -7.42 13.73
N GLN A 3 3.52 -8.45 12.96
CA GLN A 3 2.13 -8.92 12.88
C GLN A 3 1.64 -9.40 14.23
N GLY A 4 0.44 -8.93 14.63
CA GLY A 4 -0.18 -9.28 15.91
C GLY A 4 0.34 -8.51 17.13
N LEU A 5 1.31 -7.60 16.96
CA LEU A 5 1.80 -6.75 18.04
C LEU A 5 1.05 -5.41 18.11
N ASP A 6 0.87 -4.90 19.32
CA ASP A 6 0.39 -3.54 19.53
C ASP A 6 1.48 -2.50 19.16
N LYS A 7 1.05 -1.36 18.64
CA LYS A 7 1.95 -0.30 18.19
C LYS A 7 2.68 0.37 19.36
N ALA A 8 1.98 0.67 20.45
CA ALA A 8 2.57 1.35 21.60
C ALA A 8 3.58 0.43 22.30
N GLU A 9 3.28 -0.86 22.42
CA GLU A 9 4.21 -1.86 22.96
C GLU A 9 5.45 -2.02 22.08
N THR A 10 5.26 -2.09 20.75
CA THR A 10 6.37 -2.17 19.79
C THR A 10 7.27 -0.93 19.88
N LYS A 11 6.66 0.25 19.98
CA LYS A 11 7.36 1.53 20.10
C LYS A 11 8.15 1.62 21.41
N ALA A 12 7.57 1.19 22.54
CA ALA A 12 8.26 1.13 23.82
C ALA A 12 9.47 0.17 23.81
N LYS A 13 9.40 -0.92 23.04
CA LYS A 13 10.45 -1.93 22.97
C LYS A 13 11.60 -1.56 22.04
N TYR A 14 11.31 -1.01 20.86
CA TYR A 14 12.30 -0.78 19.80
C TYR A 14 12.64 0.71 19.60
N GLY A 15 11.91 1.62 20.23
CA GLY A 15 12.08 3.05 20.08
C GLY A 15 11.38 3.65 18.86
N ASP A 16 11.16 4.97 18.92
CA ASP A 16 10.45 5.74 17.89
C ASP A 16 11.12 5.68 16.52
N GLU A 17 12.44 5.78 16.49
CA GLU A 17 13.23 5.80 15.26
C GLU A 17 13.08 4.49 14.48
N GLN A 18 13.27 3.36 15.16
CA GLN A 18 13.14 2.03 14.55
C GLN A 18 11.70 1.74 14.10
N PHE A 19 10.72 2.14 14.92
CA PHE A 19 9.30 2.01 14.58
C PHE A 19 8.94 2.84 13.34
N MET A 20 9.43 4.08 13.26
CA MET A 20 9.20 4.95 12.11
C MET A 20 9.92 4.44 10.86
N GLN A 21 11.12 3.88 10.98
CA GLN A 21 11.82 3.24 9.86
C GLN A 21 10.98 2.09 9.29
N TRP A 22 10.46 1.18 10.12
CA TRP A 22 9.59 0.09 9.61
C TRP A 22 8.27 0.58 9.03
N ARG A 23 7.72 1.68 9.55
CA ARG A 23 6.43 2.22 9.11
C ARG A 23 6.52 3.06 7.84
N ARG A 24 7.67 3.70 7.60
CA ARG A 24 7.85 4.72 6.56
C ARG A 24 8.99 4.44 5.61
N SER A 25 9.87 3.47 5.84
CA SER A 25 10.89 3.14 4.84
C SER A 25 10.24 2.59 3.57
N TYR A 26 10.78 3.01 2.42
CA TYR A 26 10.36 2.48 1.13
C TYR A 26 10.91 1.06 0.90
N ASP A 27 12.17 0.84 1.25
CA ASP A 27 12.99 -0.32 0.87
C ASP A 27 13.42 -1.22 2.04
N THR A 28 13.15 -0.78 3.28
CA THR A 28 13.57 -1.53 4.48
C THR A 28 12.38 -2.26 5.09
N PRO A 29 12.28 -3.59 4.93
CA PRO A 29 11.17 -4.34 5.50
C PRO A 29 11.33 -4.47 7.03
N PRO A 30 10.22 -4.68 7.77
CA PRO A 30 10.28 -5.15 9.14
C PRO A 30 10.95 -6.52 9.27
N PRO A 31 11.36 -6.94 10.48
CA PRO A 31 11.94 -8.27 10.69
C PRO A 31 10.95 -9.37 10.28
N PRO A 32 11.42 -10.43 9.59
CA PRO A 32 10.57 -11.50 9.07
C PRO A 32 9.75 -12.18 10.17
N ILE A 33 8.61 -12.72 9.77
CA ILE A 33 7.81 -13.60 10.62
C ILE A 33 8.39 -15.01 10.66
N GLU A 34 8.24 -15.65 11.81
CA GLU A 34 8.59 -17.05 11.98
C GLU A 34 7.54 -17.94 11.31
N LYS A 35 7.99 -18.86 10.45
CA LYS A 35 7.12 -19.83 9.77
C LYS A 35 6.37 -20.71 10.78
N GLY A 36 5.10 -20.97 10.53
CA GLY A 36 4.23 -21.74 11.42
C GLY A 36 3.83 -21.04 12.73
N SER A 37 4.28 -19.80 12.98
CA SER A 37 3.83 -19.02 14.15
C SER A 37 2.35 -18.62 14.03
N THR A 38 1.72 -18.30 15.15
CA THR A 38 0.28 -17.97 15.25
C THR A 38 -0.23 -16.96 14.23
N TYR A 39 0.61 -15.99 13.87
CA TYR A 39 0.24 -14.91 12.96
C TYR A 39 0.87 -15.05 11.56
N SER A 40 1.54 -16.15 11.26
CA SER A 40 2.13 -16.41 9.95
C SER A 40 1.11 -16.95 8.95
N GLN A 41 1.27 -16.58 7.67
CA GLN A 41 0.41 -17.03 6.56
C GLN A 41 1.08 -18.14 5.73
N ASP A 42 2.31 -18.55 6.06
CA ASP A 42 3.11 -19.46 5.23
C ASP A 42 2.46 -20.84 4.98
N GLY A 43 1.56 -21.25 5.87
CA GLY A 43 0.75 -22.48 5.71
C GLY A 43 -0.69 -22.26 5.23
N ASP A 44 -1.11 -21.03 4.91
CA ASP A 44 -2.49 -20.77 4.46
C ASP A 44 -2.68 -21.28 3.02
N PRO A 45 -3.68 -22.16 2.77
CA PRO A 45 -3.90 -22.74 1.45
C PRO A 45 -4.09 -21.73 0.32
N ARG A 46 -4.57 -20.51 0.61
CA ARG A 46 -4.77 -19.48 -0.42
C ARG A 46 -3.47 -19.01 -1.07
N TYR A 47 -2.32 -19.26 -0.44
CA TYR A 47 -1.00 -18.85 -0.91
C TYR A 47 -0.12 -20.04 -1.35
N ALA A 48 -0.71 -21.23 -1.53
CA ALA A 48 0.03 -22.44 -1.88
C ALA A 48 0.84 -22.28 -3.19
N ASP A 49 0.25 -21.65 -4.21
CA ASP A 49 0.86 -21.47 -5.54
C ASP A 49 2.08 -20.54 -5.53
N ILE A 50 2.22 -19.71 -4.49
CA ILE A 50 3.37 -18.82 -4.26
C ILE A 50 4.26 -19.31 -3.12
N GLY A 51 4.14 -20.58 -2.72
CA GLY A 51 4.98 -21.20 -1.69
C GLY A 51 4.78 -20.63 -0.28
N GLY A 52 3.57 -20.15 0.04
CA GLY A 52 3.24 -19.55 1.33
C GLY A 52 3.43 -18.03 1.38
N GLY A 53 3.97 -17.42 0.33
CA GLY A 53 4.14 -15.97 0.23
C GLY A 53 5.29 -15.38 1.05
N PRO A 54 5.40 -14.05 1.09
CA PRO A 54 6.50 -13.36 1.76
C PRO A 54 6.39 -13.44 3.29
N LEU A 55 7.54 -13.51 3.97
CA LEU A 55 7.60 -13.47 5.44
C LEU A 55 7.67 -12.04 6.01
N THR A 56 7.89 -11.05 5.15
CA THR A 56 7.85 -9.61 5.43
C THR A 56 7.83 -8.86 4.10
N GLU A 57 7.31 -7.64 4.09
CA GLU A 57 7.32 -6.75 2.92
C GLU A 57 7.60 -5.30 3.36
N CYS A 58 8.38 -4.59 2.55
CA CYS A 58 8.41 -3.13 2.50
C CYS A 58 7.54 -2.60 1.34
N LEU A 59 7.49 -1.28 1.13
CA LEU A 59 6.67 -0.73 0.05
C LEU A 59 7.23 -1.08 -1.35
N ALA A 60 8.55 -1.20 -1.49
CA ALA A 60 9.19 -1.64 -2.73
C ALA A 60 8.75 -3.06 -3.13
N ASP A 61 8.70 -4.00 -2.17
CA ASP A 61 8.23 -5.37 -2.40
C ASP A 61 6.77 -5.37 -2.89
N VAL A 62 5.93 -4.56 -2.25
CA VAL A 62 4.52 -4.40 -2.63
C VAL A 62 4.37 -3.85 -4.05
N VAL A 63 5.19 -2.86 -4.44
CA VAL A 63 5.22 -2.35 -5.82
C VAL A 63 5.60 -3.46 -6.79
N ALA A 64 6.67 -4.19 -6.51
CA ALA A 64 7.22 -5.23 -7.39
C ALA A 64 6.20 -6.34 -7.70
N ARG A 65 5.37 -6.73 -6.71
CA ARG A 65 4.34 -7.77 -6.91
C ARG A 65 2.97 -7.23 -7.33
N PHE A 66 2.68 -5.95 -7.15
CA PHE A 66 1.39 -5.35 -7.52
C PHE A 66 1.36 -4.84 -8.96
N VAL A 67 2.43 -4.20 -9.43
CA VAL A 67 2.48 -3.61 -10.79
C VAL A 67 2.24 -4.66 -11.89
N PRO A 68 2.81 -5.87 -11.84
CA PRO A 68 2.51 -6.90 -12.85
C PRO A 68 1.02 -7.24 -12.92
N TYR A 69 0.35 -7.40 -11.77
CA TYR A 69 -1.10 -7.64 -11.76
C TYR A 69 -1.89 -6.48 -12.39
N PHE A 70 -1.49 -5.24 -12.10
CA PHE A 70 -2.11 -4.07 -12.71
C PHE A 70 -1.94 -4.06 -14.24
N GLU A 71 -0.71 -4.25 -14.74
CA GLU A 71 -0.40 -4.22 -16.17
C GLU A 71 -1.01 -5.40 -16.95
N GLU A 72 -1.03 -6.60 -16.37
CA GLU A 72 -1.48 -7.81 -17.05
C GLU A 72 -2.99 -8.03 -16.96
N THR A 73 -3.62 -7.56 -15.86
CA THR A 73 -5.05 -7.86 -15.59
C THR A 73 -5.94 -6.61 -15.67
N VAL A 74 -5.51 -5.48 -15.10
CA VAL A 74 -6.36 -4.28 -15.01
C VAL A 74 -6.27 -3.41 -16.26
N VAL A 75 -5.06 -3.22 -16.79
CA VAL A 75 -4.80 -2.40 -17.97
C VAL A 75 -5.59 -2.85 -19.21
N PRO A 76 -5.73 -4.16 -19.52
CA PRO A 76 -6.58 -4.59 -20.63
C PRO A 76 -8.03 -4.10 -20.52
N ASP A 77 -8.61 -4.11 -19.31
CA ASP A 77 -9.97 -3.64 -19.06
C ASP A 77 -10.08 -2.11 -19.24
N LEU A 78 -9.09 -1.37 -18.75
CA LEU A 78 -9.01 0.08 -18.96
C LEU A 78 -8.90 0.43 -20.46
N LYS A 79 -8.05 -0.28 -21.20
CA LYS A 79 -7.89 -0.10 -22.66
C LYS A 79 -9.14 -0.50 -23.44
N ALA A 80 -9.99 -1.37 -22.89
CA ALA A 80 -11.30 -1.69 -23.43
C ALA A 80 -12.37 -0.62 -23.11
N GLY A 81 -12.01 0.48 -22.45
CA GLY A 81 -12.91 1.58 -22.09
C GLY A 81 -13.81 1.28 -20.89
N LYS A 82 -13.50 0.26 -20.08
CA LYS A 82 -14.29 -0.07 -18.89
C LYS A 82 -13.92 0.86 -17.73
N THR A 83 -14.92 1.19 -16.92
CA THR A 83 -14.70 1.77 -15.59
C THR A 83 -14.34 0.66 -14.61
N VAL A 84 -13.12 0.69 -14.08
CA VAL A 84 -12.62 -0.33 -13.13
C VAL A 84 -12.62 0.22 -11.70
N LEU A 85 -13.15 -0.56 -10.76
CA LEU A 85 -13.08 -0.28 -9.33
C LEU A 85 -12.09 -1.24 -8.66
N ILE A 86 -11.07 -0.69 -7.98
CA ILE A 86 -10.12 -1.46 -7.16
C ILE A 86 -10.39 -1.15 -5.69
N VAL A 87 -10.82 -2.17 -4.93
CA VAL A 87 -10.98 -2.09 -3.48
C VAL A 87 -9.85 -2.90 -2.83
N ALA A 88 -8.94 -2.20 -2.14
CA ALA A 88 -7.73 -2.81 -1.60
C ALA A 88 -7.28 -2.11 -0.30
N HIS A 89 -5.99 -2.17 0.00
CA HIS A 89 -5.39 -1.65 1.23
C HIS A 89 -4.43 -0.49 0.96
N GLY A 90 -4.05 0.22 2.03
CA GLY A 90 -3.18 1.40 1.94
C GLY A 90 -1.89 1.19 1.15
N ASN A 91 -1.09 0.16 1.45
CA ASN A 91 0.20 -0.05 0.75
C ASN A 91 0.03 -0.42 -0.72
N SER A 92 -0.94 -1.30 -1.05
CA SER A 92 -1.22 -1.66 -2.44
C SER A 92 -1.74 -0.46 -3.25
N LEU A 93 -2.58 0.39 -2.66
CA LEU A 93 -3.08 1.58 -3.35
C LEU A 93 -2.00 2.65 -3.48
N ARG A 94 -1.10 2.80 -2.49
CA ARG A 94 0.07 3.69 -2.60
C ARG A 94 1.03 3.22 -3.69
N ALA A 95 1.24 1.92 -3.82
CA ALA A 95 2.03 1.36 -4.92
C ALA A 95 1.43 1.69 -6.29
N LEU A 96 0.09 1.57 -6.44
CA LEU A 96 -0.60 1.98 -7.66
C LEU A 96 -0.43 3.46 -7.96
N VAL A 97 -0.66 4.33 -6.97
CA VAL A 97 -0.50 5.79 -7.13
C VAL A 97 0.92 6.15 -7.52
N LYS A 98 1.94 5.57 -6.85
CA LYS A 98 3.35 5.78 -7.23
C LYS A 98 3.62 5.41 -8.68
N TYR A 99 3.10 4.28 -9.13
CA TYR A 99 3.28 3.82 -10.50
C TYR A 99 2.59 4.76 -11.51
N LEU A 100 1.32 5.13 -11.27
CA LEU A 100 0.55 5.99 -12.17
C LEU A 100 1.10 7.41 -12.26
N ASP A 101 1.45 8.02 -11.13
CA ASP A 101 1.92 9.41 -11.06
C ASP A 101 3.43 9.54 -11.26
N GLY A 102 4.16 8.43 -11.43
CA GLY A 102 5.63 8.45 -11.54
C GLY A 102 6.32 9.02 -10.30
N MET A 103 5.78 8.77 -9.10
CA MET A 103 6.29 9.34 -7.86
C MET A 103 7.69 8.81 -7.50
N SER A 104 8.51 9.65 -6.87
CA SER A 104 9.74 9.19 -6.21
C SER A 104 9.45 8.36 -4.97
N ASP A 105 10.47 7.65 -4.48
CA ASP A 105 10.38 6.81 -3.29
C ASP A 105 10.12 7.65 -2.04
N GLU A 106 10.73 8.83 -1.96
CA GLU A 106 10.52 9.79 -0.87
C GLU A 106 9.09 10.34 -0.86
N ALA A 107 8.54 10.63 -2.04
CA ALA A 107 7.19 11.19 -2.17
C ALA A 107 6.10 10.18 -1.76
N VAL A 108 6.21 8.91 -2.15
CA VAL A 108 5.20 7.89 -1.83
C VAL A 108 5.17 7.54 -0.34
N VAL A 109 6.31 7.66 0.35
CA VAL A 109 6.40 7.42 1.79
C VAL A 109 5.52 8.39 2.59
N GLY A 110 5.44 9.65 2.13
CA GLY A 110 4.60 10.70 2.71
C GLY A 110 3.12 10.63 2.33
N LEU A 111 2.77 9.90 1.27
CA LEU A 111 1.39 9.77 0.79
C LEU A 111 0.51 9.06 1.82
N ASN A 112 -0.63 9.66 2.14
CA ASN A 112 -1.66 9.05 2.99
C ASN A 112 -2.98 8.98 2.20
N ILE A 113 -3.49 7.77 2.00
CA ILE A 113 -4.76 7.52 1.31
C ILE A 113 -5.86 7.40 2.39
N PRO A 114 -6.93 8.21 2.34
CA PRO A 114 -8.02 8.12 3.29
C PRO A 114 -8.79 6.81 3.11
N THR A 115 -9.40 6.33 4.19
CA THR A 115 -10.24 5.12 4.13
C THR A 115 -11.65 5.49 3.69
N GLY A 116 -12.23 4.70 2.77
CA GLY A 116 -13.65 4.78 2.43
C GLY A 116 -14.05 5.91 1.46
N ILE A 117 -13.07 6.57 0.83
CA ILE A 117 -13.34 7.70 -0.07
C ILE A 117 -12.78 7.35 -1.46
N PRO A 118 -13.63 7.14 -2.48
CA PRO A 118 -13.15 6.77 -3.80
C PRO A 118 -12.27 7.85 -4.43
N LEU A 119 -11.14 7.42 -4.99
CA LEU A 119 -10.20 8.23 -5.75
C LEU A 119 -10.32 7.87 -7.24
N ARG A 120 -10.82 8.79 -8.07
CA ARG A 120 -10.96 8.57 -9.51
C ARG A 120 -9.69 9.00 -10.24
N TYR A 121 -9.20 8.13 -11.13
CA TYR A 121 -8.19 8.47 -12.12
C TYR A 121 -8.83 8.54 -13.50
N ASP A 122 -8.65 9.67 -14.17
CA ASP A 122 -8.94 9.83 -15.58
C ASP A 122 -7.61 9.65 -16.34
N LEU A 123 -7.48 8.59 -17.13
CA LEU A 123 -6.24 8.20 -17.81
C LEU A 123 -6.31 8.48 -19.32
N ASP A 124 -5.19 8.88 -19.91
CA ASP A 124 -5.07 9.03 -21.36
C ASP A 124 -4.77 7.68 -22.07
N GLY A 125 -4.54 7.75 -23.39
CA GLY A 125 -4.26 6.55 -24.21
C GLY A 125 -2.97 5.81 -23.84
N ASP A 126 -2.02 6.49 -23.20
CA ASP A 126 -0.78 5.92 -22.67
C ASP A 126 -0.91 5.54 -21.18
N LEU A 127 -2.14 5.57 -20.65
CA LEU A 127 -2.49 5.34 -19.26
C LEU A 127 -1.85 6.33 -18.27
N LYS A 128 -1.50 7.52 -18.75
CA LYS A 128 -1.03 8.59 -17.88
C LYS A 128 -2.22 9.34 -17.27
N PRO A 129 -2.16 9.68 -15.97
CA PRO A 129 -3.18 10.50 -15.34
C PRO A 129 -3.31 11.87 -16.01
N GLN A 130 -4.53 12.27 -16.36
CA GLN A 130 -4.83 13.63 -16.80
C GLN A 130 -4.71 14.63 -15.64
N VAL A 131 -5.02 14.17 -14.42
CA VAL A 131 -4.85 14.90 -13.16
C VAL A 131 -3.95 14.06 -12.26
N ALA A 132 -2.72 14.52 -12.03
CA ALA A 132 -1.79 13.87 -11.11
C ALA A 132 -2.41 13.78 -9.72
N GLY A 133 -2.31 12.61 -9.07
CA GLY A 133 -2.91 12.34 -7.78
C GLY A 133 -4.40 12.00 -7.84
N GLY A 134 -5.03 12.03 -9.01
CA GLY A 134 -6.45 11.74 -9.21
C GLY A 134 -7.39 12.78 -8.60
N THR A 135 -8.69 12.49 -8.60
CA THR A 135 -9.74 13.32 -8.01
C THR A 135 -10.57 12.50 -7.03
N TYR A 136 -10.51 12.84 -5.73
CA TYR A 136 -11.41 12.26 -4.75
C TYR A 136 -12.85 12.68 -5.02
N LEU A 137 -13.80 11.75 -4.88
CA LEU A 137 -15.22 12.06 -5.07
C LEU A 137 -15.79 12.95 -3.95
N ASP A 138 -15.14 12.95 -2.79
CA ASP A 138 -15.39 13.89 -1.68
C ASP A 138 -14.04 14.47 -1.20
N PRO A 139 -13.60 15.60 -1.76
CA PRO A 139 -12.30 16.20 -1.44
C PRO A 139 -12.17 16.65 0.02
N GLU A 140 -13.25 17.11 0.64
CA GLU A 140 -13.23 17.60 2.03
C GLU A 140 -13.05 16.43 2.99
N ALA A 141 -13.84 15.37 2.82
CA ALA A 141 -13.68 14.15 3.61
C ALA A 141 -12.31 13.50 3.35
N ALA A 142 -11.79 13.58 2.12
CA ALA A 142 -10.48 13.03 1.76
C ALA A 142 -9.35 13.72 2.53
N ALA A 143 -9.37 15.05 2.60
CA ALA A 143 -8.39 15.83 3.36
C ALA A 143 -8.43 15.47 4.85
N ALA A 144 -9.62 15.40 5.45
CA ALA A 144 -9.79 15.02 6.86
C ALA A 144 -9.32 13.57 7.13
N GLY A 145 -9.69 12.63 6.23
CA GLY A 145 -9.31 11.23 6.34
C GLY A 145 -7.81 11.00 6.20
N ALA A 146 -7.14 11.71 5.28
CA ALA A 146 -5.70 11.62 5.09
C ALA A 146 -4.94 12.12 6.33
N ALA A 147 -5.40 13.22 6.94
CA ALA A 147 -4.86 13.72 8.21
C ALA A 147 -5.06 12.71 9.35
N ALA A 148 -6.23 12.06 9.42
CA ALA A 148 -6.49 11.02 10.40
C ALA A 148 -5.52 9.83 10.25
N VAL A 149 -5.27 9.34 9.03
CA VAL A 149 -4.32 8.25 8.75
C VAL A 149 -2.89 8.64 9.14
N ALA A 150 -2.47 9.86 8.85
CA ALA A 150 -1.15 10.35 9.25
C ALA A 150 -0.95 10.28 10.78
N SER A 151 -1.98 10.62 11.54
CA SER A 151 -1.97 10.62 13.01
C SER A 151 -1.90 9.23 13.67
N GLN A 152 -2.22 8.14 12.95
CA GLN A 152 -2.34 6.78 13.52
C GLN A 152 -1.04 6.09 13.97
N GLY A 153 0.12 6.75 13.85
CA GLY A 153 1.33 6.27 14.52
C GLY A 153 2.01 7.34 15.36
N ALA A 154 1.26 8.39 15.71
CA ALA A 154 1.59 9.28 16.82
C ALA A 154 0.99 8.78 18.15
N LYS A 155 0.03 7.85 18.10
CA LYS A 155 -0.56 7.18 19.28
C LYS A 155 0.19 5.91 19.62
#